data_AF-A0A183EB13-F1
#
_entry.id   AF-A0A183EB13-F1
#
_cell.length_a   1.000
_cell.length_b   1.000
_cell.length_c   1.000
_cell.angle_alpha   90.00
_cell.angle_beta   90.00
_cell.angle_gamma   90.00
#
_symmetry.space_group_name_H-M   'P 1'
#
loop_
_entity.id
_entity.type
_entity.pdbx_description
1 polymer ?
#
loop_
_entity_poly.entity_id
_entity_poly.type
_entity_poly.pdbx_seq_one_letter_code
_entity_poly.pdbx_strand_id
1 'polypeptide(L)'
;MELDVHDALESLDRVVDLANQVEGALKENKVNLLPVKAKAESLERDISAIDEVLDQLAARDLSEPAIANATQRDLLDRQAQLDQLQRRSDDLHSCLPEASANQPNTMLDKIQDKVRDLEEKIGASIRRSAEKSPSKRMSLTEQKESDAISIASTGGQSLALEVQVCFPYF
;
A
#
# COMPACT_ATOMS: atom_id res chain seq x y z
N MET A 1 43.12 -12.57 52.38
CA MET A 1 44.12 -12.49 51.31
C MET A 1 44.06 -13.67 50.35
N GLU A 2 44.15 -14.94 50.77
CA GLU A 2 43.99 -16.07 49.82
C GLU A 2 42.55 -16.21 49.27
N LEU A 3 41.52 -15.99 50.10
CA LEU A 3 40.12 -15.98 49.65
C LEU A 3 39.84 -14.89 48.60
N ASP A 4 40.38 -13.68 48.81
CA ASP A 4 40.17 -12.54 47.91
C ASP A 4 40.76 -12.78 46.52
N VAL A 5 41.82 -13.59 46.43
CA VAL A 5 42.45 -13.98 45.15
C VAL A 5 41.59 -15.02 44.43
N HIS A 6 40.98 -15.97 45.16
CA HIS A 6 40.08 -16.95 44.56
C HIS A 6 38.80 -16.31 44.02
N ASP A 7 38.20 -15.38 44.76
CA ASP A 7 37.03 -14.63 44.30
C ASP A 7 37.35 -13.78 43.05
N ALA A 8 38.56 -13.18 43.01
CA ALA A 8 39.02 -12.42 41.85
C ALA A 8 39.27 -13.31 40.62
N LEU A 9 39.81 -14.52 40.81
CA LEU A 9 40.00 -15.50 39.74
C LEU A 9 38.65 -15.99 39.19
N GLU A 10 37.70 -16.31 40.06
CA GLU A 10 36.35 -16.71 39.63
C GLU A 10 35.64 -15.56 38.87
N SER A 11 35.81 -14.32 39.34
CA SER A 11 35.29 -13.15 38.61
C SER A 11 35.95 -12.98 37.24
N LEU A 12 37.25 -13.28 37.11
CA LEU A 12 37.95 -13.19 35.83
C LEU A 12 37.46 -14.27 34.86
N ASP A 13 37.28 -15.50 35.32
CA ASP A 13 36.72 -16.59 34.49
C ASP A 13 35.33 -16.22 33.97
N ARG A 14 34.46 -15.67 34.83
CA ARG A 14 33.13 -15.17 34.43
C ARG A 14 33.22 -14.05 33.37
N VAL A 15 34.19 -13.15 33.51
CA VAL A 15 34.41 -12.08 32.51
C VAL A 15 34.87 -12.66 31.18
N VAL A 16 35.75 -13.66 31.20
CA VAL A 16 36.22 -14.35 29.98
C VAL A 16 35.06 -15.08 29.30
N ASP A 17 34.22 -15.79 30.05
CA ASP A 17 33.03 -16.45 29.50
C ASP A 17 32.05 -15.47 28.86
N LEU A 18 31.78 -14.35 29.54
CA LEU A 18 30.95 -13.26 28.99
C LEU A 18 31.58 -12.65 27.73
N ALA A 19 32.90 -12.44 27.72
CA ALA A 19 33.59 -11.90 26.56
C ALA A 19 33.48 -12.85 25.35
N ASN A 20 33.66 -14.16 25.57
CA ASN A 20 33.49 -15.18 24.54
C ASN A 20 32.04 -15.22 24.02
N GLN A 21 31.05 -15.09 24.90
CA GLN A 21 29.64 -15.05 24.53
C GLN A 21 29.32 -13.81 23.67
N VAL A 22 29.82 -12.64 24.07
CA VAL A 22 29.64 -11.38 23.33
C VAL A 22 30.33 -11.45 21.97
N GLU A 23 31.55 -12.00 21.90
CA GLU A 23 32.26 -12.17 20.63
C GLU A 23 31.49 -13.11 19.68
N GLY A 24 30.95 -14.20 20.21
CA GLY A 24 30.08 -15.12 19.45
C GLY A 24 28.84 -14.41 18.90
N ALA A 25 28.09 -13.71 19.75
CA ALA A 25 26.90 -12.96 19.35
C ALA A 25 27.23 -11.84 18.34
N LEU A 26 28.38 -11.18 18.48
CA LEU A 26 28.82 -10.14 17.55
C LEU A 26 29.12 -10.71 16.16
N LYS A 27 29.77 -11.88 16.09
CA LYS A 27 30.05 -12.58 14.83
C LYS A 27 28.74 -12.97 14.13
N GLU A 28 27.79 -13.52 14.88
CA GLU A 28 26.47 -13.89 14.36
C GLU A 28 25.70 -12.66 13.85
N ASN A 29 25.63 -11.59 14.65
CA ASN A 29 24.98 -10.34 14.25
C ASN A 29 25.61 -9.73 12.99
N LYS A 30 26.93 -9.80 12.85
CA LYS A 30 27.62 -9.32 11.65
C LYS A 30 27.20 -10.09 10.40
N VAL A 31 27.03 -11.41 10.50
CA VAL A 31 26.54 -12.24 9.38
C VAL A 31 25.09 -11.88 9.05
N ASN A 32 24.24 -11.68 10.05
CA ASN A 32 22.84 -11.30 9.87
C ASN A 32 22.65 -9.87 9.32
N LEU A 33 23.59 -8.95 9.59
CA LEU A 33 23.51 -7.56 9.13
C LEU A 33 23.70 -7.43 7.61
N LEU A 34 24.50 -8.30 6.99
CA LEU A 34 24.77 -8.25 5.53
C LEU A 34 23.50 -8.36 4.67
N PRO A 35 22.62 -9.37 4.84
CA PRO A 35 21.40 -9.46 4.05
C PRO A 35 20.43 -8.31 4.35
N VAL A 36 20.36 -7.83 5.59
CA VAL A 36 19.54 -6.66 5.97
C VAL A 36 20.02 -5.40 5.24
N LYS A 37 21.34 -5.18 5.17
CA LYS A 37 21.93 -4.07 4.42
C LYS A 37 21.62 -4.16 2.93
N ALA A 38 21.73 -5.35 2.33
CA ALA A 38 21.39 -5.56 0.93
C ALA A 38 19.90 -5.29 0.63
N LYS A 39 18.99 -5.71 1.54
CA LYS A 39 17.56 -5.39 1.46
C LYS A 39 17.33 -3.87 1.52
N ALA A 40 18.01 -3.17 2.43
CA ALA A 40 17.92 -1.72 2.60
C ALA A 40 18.36 -0.96 1.35
N GLU A 41 19.54 -1.28 0.81
CA GLU A 41 20.07 -0.66 -0.42
C GLU A 41 19.16 -0.94 -1.63
N SER A 42 18.57 -2.14 -1.70
CA SER A 42 17.60 -2.44 -2.74
C SER A 42 16.31 -1.64 -2.59
N LEU A 43 15.81 -1.50 -1.37
CA LEU A 43 14.62 -0.72 -1.09
C LEU A 43 14.82 0.76 -1.43
N GLU A 44 15.97 1.33 -1.05
CA GLU A 44 16.33 2.72 -1.35
C GLU A 44 16.37 3.01 -2.85
N ARG A 45 16.93 2.10 -3.65
CA ARG A 45 16.91 2.20 -5.12
C ARG A 45 15.49 2.20 -5.67
N ASP A 46 14.64 1.31 -5.18
CA ASP A 46 13.26 1.19 -5.67
C ASP A 46 12.41 2.40 -5.24
N ILE A 47 12.64 2.94 -4.03
CA ILE A 47 12.04 4.20 -3.57
C ILE A 47 12.45 5.34 -4.48
N SER A 48 13.74 5.46 -4.80
CA SER A 48 14.24 6.52 -5.69
C SER A 48 13.63 6.42 -7.08
N ALA A 49 13.51 5.20 -7.63
CA ALA A 49 12.87 4.99 -8.93
C ALA A 49 11.39 5.39 -8.93
N ILE A 50 10.64 5.09 -7.86
CA ILE A 50 9.25 5.56 -7.73
C ILE A 50 9.18 7.07 -7.53
N ASP A 51 10.10 7.67 -6.76
CA ASP A 51 10.16 9.11 -6.54
C ASP A 51 10.30 9.87 -7.87
N GLU A 52 11.21 9.41 -8.74
CA GLU A 52 11.41 9.96 -10.07
C GLU A 52 10.16 9.84 -10.96
N VAL A 53 9.49 8.70 -10.90
CA VAL A 53 8.24 8.48 -11.64
C VAL A 53 7.15 9.43 -11.15
N LEU A 54 6.99 9.59 -9.84
CA LEU A 54 6.02 10.53 -9.27
C LEU A 54 6.34 11.97 -9.66
N ASP A 55 7.62 12.34 -9.72
CA ASP A 55 8.05 13.66 -10.22
C ASP A 55 7.68 13.86 -11.70
N GLN A 56 7.85 12.83 -12.53
CA GLN A 56 7.40 12.88 -13.94
C GLN A 56 5.88 13.02 -14.06
N LEU A 57 5.11 12.32 -13.22
CA LEU A 57 3.65 12.47 -13.19
C LEU A 57 3.24 13.87 -12.72
N ALA A 58 3.95 14.42 -11.73
CA ALA A 58 3.69 15.76 -11.19
C ALA A 58 4.06 16.89 -12.16
N ALA A 59 5.01 16.66 -13.06
CA ALA A 59 5.40 17.61 -14.09
C ALA A 59 4.40 17.70 -15.26
N ARG A 60 3.43 16.77 -15.36
CA ARG A 60 2.39 16.82 -16.39
C ARG A 60 1.44 18.00 -16.15
N ASP A 61 0.80 18.45 -17.23
CA ASP A 61 -0.24 19.46 -17.11
C ASP A 61 -1.54 18.87 -16.52
N LEU A 62 -1.59 18.80 -15.19
CA LEU A 62 -2.75 18.30 -14.45
C LEU A 62 -3.95 19.27 -14.51
N SER A 63 -3.81 20.46 -15.09
CA SER A 63 -4.95 21.36 -15.28
C SER A 63 -5.86 20.89 -16.42
N GLU A 64 -5.33 20.09 -17.35
CA GLU A 64 -6.08 19.49 -18.44
C GLU A 64 -6.78 18.20 -17.99
N PRO A 65 -8.12 18.10 -18.07
CA PRO A 65 -8.87 16.98 -17.51
C PRO A 65 -8.52 15.62 -18.12
N ALA A 66 -8.20 15.58 -19.42
CA ALA A 66 -7.79 14.35 -20.10
C ALA A 66 -6.45 13.84 -19.58
N ILE A 67 -5.47 14.74 -19.36
CA ILE A 67 -4.16 14.41 -18.81
C ILE A 67 -4.27 14.01 -17.34
N ALA A 68 -5.12 14.70 -16.56
CA ALA A 68 -5.40 14.35 -15.17
C ALA A 68 -5.99 12.92 -15.05
N ASN A 69 -6.98 12.57 -15.88
CA ASN A 69 -7.55 11.22 -15.90
C ASN A 69 -6.53 10.16 -16.31
N ALA A 70 -5.70 10.42 -17.33
CA ALA A 70 -4.63 9.51 -17.72
C ALA A 70 -3.61 9.30 -16.58
N THR A 71 -3.23 10.39 -15.91
CA THR A 71 -2.32 10.34 -14.76
C THR A 71 -2.92 9.60 -13.58
N GLN A 72 -4.23 9.70 -13.34
CA GLN A 72 -4.92 8.92 -12.33
C GLN A 72 -4.82 7.42 -12.59
N ARG A 73 -4.97 6.99 -13.85
CA ARG A 73 -4.82 5.58 -14.23
C ARG A 73 -3.38 5.10 -14.04
N ASP A 74 -2.41 5.91 -14.45
CA ASP A 74 -0.98 5.61 -14.26
C ASP A 74 -0.60 5.46 -12.78
N LEU A 75 -1.23 6.22 -11.88
CA LEU A 75 -1.08 6.09 -10.43
C LEU A 75 -1.71 4.80 -9.90
N LEU A 76 -2.95 4.50 -10.33
CA LEU A 76 -3.65 3.26 -9.95
C LEU A 76 -2.88 2.01 -10.38
N ASP A 77 -2.31 2.03 -11.59
CA ASP A 77 -1.49 0.93 -12.11
C ASP A 77 -0.22 0.71 -11.27
N ARG A 78 0.23 1.73 -10.54
CA ARG A 78 1.41 1.70 -9.66
C ARG A 78 1.07 1.42 -8.20
N GLN A 79 -0.20 1.34 -7.83
CA GLN A 79 -0.61 1.10 -6.45
C GLN A 79 -0.01 -0.19 -5.89
N ALA A 80 -0.02 -1.26 -6.69
CA ALA A 80 0.57 -2.54 -6.27
C ALA A 80 2.07 -2.43 -5.96
N GLN A 81 2.80 -1.60 -6.69
CA GLN A 81 4.23 -1.35 -6.45
C GLN A 81 4.44 -0.54 -5.18
N LEU A 82 3.62 0.49 -4.93
CA LEU A 82 3.64 1.26 -3.68
C LEU A 82 3.35 0.38 -2.47
N ASP A 83 2.33 -0.48 -2.55
CA ASP A 83 1.98 -1.44 -1.50
C ASP A 83 3.13 -2.42 -1.23
N GLN A 84 3.82 -2.87 -2.28
CA GLN A 84 4.99 -3.73 -2.15
C GLN A 84 6.15 -3.03 -1.45
N LEU A 85 6.41 -1.76 -1.79
CA LEU A 85 7.43 -0.95 -1.12
C LEU A 85 7.10 -0.77 0.36
N GLN A 86 5.85 -0.50 0.70
CA GLN A 86 5.40 -0.38 2.09
C GLN A 86 5.69 -1.65 2.88
N ARG A 87 5.26 -2.81 2.37
CA ARG A 87 5.52 -4.10 3.04
C ARG A 87 7.01 -4.38 3.22
N ARG A 88 7.84 -4.06 2.23
CA ARG A 88 9.30 -4.25 2.32
C ARG A 88 9.94 -3.29 3.32
N SER A 89 9.44 -2.07 3.39
CA SER A 89 9.87 -1.09 4.37
C SER A 89 9.52 -1.56 5.79
N ASP A 90 8.31 -2.08 6.00
CA ASP A 90 7.87 -2.62 7.29
C ASP A 90 8.65 -3.90 7.68
N ASP A 91 8.92 -4.80 6.73
CA ASP A 91 9.78 -5.98 6.94
C ASP A 91 11.18 -5.56 7.42
N LEU A 92 11.77 -4.57 6.74
CA LEU A 92 13.09 -4.07 7.10
C LEU A 92 13.09 -3.38 8.47
N HIS A 93 12.06 -2.60 8.77
CA HIS A 93 11.90 -1.92 10.05
C HIS A 93 11.74 -2.93 11.20
N SER A 94 11.08 -4.07 10.96
CA SER A 94 10.94 -5.13 11.97
C SER A 94 12.27 -5.81 12.33
N CYS A 95 13.30 -5.67 11.49
CA CYS A 95 14.64 -6.19 11.76
C CYS A 95 15.48 -5.29 12.67
N LEU A 96 14.99 -4.09 13.03
CA LEU A 96 15.73 -3.14 13.86
C LEU A 96 15.56 -3.46 15.36
N PRO A 97 16.61 -3.26 16.19
CA PRO A 97 16.53 -3.49 17.63
C PRO A 97 15.42 -2.67 18.32
N GLU A 98 14.96 -3.11 19.49
CA GLU A 98 13.81 -2.59 20.26
C GLU A 98 13.68 -1.05 20.36
N ALA A 99 14.79 -0.32 20.32
CA ALA A 99 14.77 1.15 20.28
C ALA A 99 14.03 1.71 19.04
N SER A 100 14.13 1.03 17.91
CA SER A 100 13.43 1.38 16.67
C SER A 100 12.00 0.87 16.63
N ALA A 101 11.67 -0.25 17.30
CA ALA A 101 10.34 -0.87 17.25
C ALA A 101 9.22 0.03 17.82
N ASN A 102 9.58 0.99 18.67
CA ASN A 102 8.64 1.95 19.25
C ASN A 102 8.44 3.22 18.40
N GLN A 103 9.17 3.34 17.27
CA GLN A 103 9.03 4.45 16.35
C GLN A 103 8.22 4.02 15.12
N PRO A 104 7.39 4.93 14.56
CA PRO A 104 6.70 4.65 13.31
C PRO A 104 7.71 4.59 12.17
N ASN A 105 7.41 3.77 11.17
CA ASN A 105 8.21 3.67 9.96
C ASN A 105 7.96 4.90 9.06
N THR A 106 8.93 5.80 8.96
CA THR A 106 8.83 7.05 8.18
C THR A 106 9.49 6.99 6.81
N MET A 107 9.97 5.81 6.37
CA MET A 107 10.80 5.69 5.18
C MET A 107 10.08 6.07 3.88
N LEU A 108 8.75 5.92 3.84
CA LEU A 108 7.90 6.21 2.67
C LEU A 108 7.06 7.47 2.80
N ASP A 109 7.15 8.23 3.90
CA ASP A 109 6.30 9.40 4.16
C ASP A 109 6.35 10.41 3.00
N LYS A 110 7.55 10.69 2.47
CA LYS A 110 7.74 11.59 1.32
C LYS A 110 7.00 11.09 0.07
N ILE A 111 7.01 9.79 -0.18
CA ILE A 111 6.32 9.18 -1.32
C ILE A 111 4.81 9.28 -1.13
N GLN A 112 4.32 8.96 0.07
CA GLN A 112 2.91 9.06 0.42
C GLN A 112 2.39 10.50 0.30
N ASP A 113 3.19 11.48 0.73
CA ASP A 113 2.89 12.90 0.59
C ASP A 113 2.77 13.31 -0.88
N LYS A 114 3.71 12.90 -1.73
CA LYS A 114 3.67 13.18 -3.17
C LYS A 114 2.46 12.54 -3.86
N VAL A 115 2.11 11.30 -3.52
CA VAL A 115 0.92 10.62 -4.06
C VAL A 115 -0.33 11.38 -3.68
N ARG A 116 -0.46 11.75 -2.40
CA ARG A 116 -1.61 12.52 -1.91
C ARG A 116 -1.75 13.87 -2.62
N ASP A 117 -0.65 14.60 -2.79
CA ASP A 117 -0.62 15.88 -3.50
C ASP A 117 -1.03 15.73 -4.98
N LEU A 118 -0.59 14.66 -5.64
CA LEU A 118 -0.99 14.32 -7.01
C LEU A 118 -2.48 14.01 -7.10
N GLU A 119 -2.99 13.16 -6.22
CA GLU A 119 -4.41 12.78 -6.16
C GLU A 119 -5.31 14.00 -5.94
N GLU A 120 -4.89 14.92 -5.06
CA GLU A 120 -5.63 16.16 -4.82
C GLU A 120 -5.70 17.03 -6.09
N LYS A 121 -4.56 17.26 -6.75
CA LYS A 121 -4.48 18.05 -7.99
C LYS A 121 -5.33 17.44 -9.11
N ILE A 122 -5.23 16.13 -9.30
CA ILE A 122 -6.03 15.36 -10.27
C ILE A 122 -7.51 15.51 -9.96
N GLY A 123 -7.92 15.27 -8.70
CA GLY A 123 -9.30 15.37 -8.27
C GLY A 123 -9.87 16.78 -8.48
N ALA A 124 -9.10 17.82 -8.18
CA ALA A 124 -9.50 19.21 -8.41
C ALA A 124 -9.68 19.54 -9.89
N SER A 125 -8.86 18.96 -10.78
CA SER A 125 -8.97 19.14 -12.23
C SER A 125 -10.22 18.46 -12.80
N ILE A 126 -10.44 17.20 -12.43
CA ILE A 126 -11.60 16.41 -12.88
C ILE A 126 -12.91 17.07 -12.43
N ARG A 127 -13.01 17.51 -11.17
CA ARG A 127 -14.20 18.21 -10.65
C ARG A 127 -14.47 19.52 -11.39
N ARG A 128 -13.45 20.35 -11.62
CA ARG A 128 -13.57 21.61 -12.39
C ARG A 128 -14.05 21.39 -13.83
N SER A 129 -13.70 20.25 -14.44
CA SER A 129 -14.19 19.90 -15.78
C SER A 129 -15.68 19.55 -15.80
N ALA A 130 -16.15 18.87 -14.75
CA ALA A 130 -17.57 18.49 -14.61
C ALA A 130 -18.47 19.70 -14.32
N GLU A 131 -17.97 20.71 -13.61
CA GLU A 131 -18.70 21.96 -13.33
C GLU A 131 -18.81 22.88 -14.55
N LYS A 132 -17.84 22.80 -15.48
CA LYS A 132 -17.81 23.62 -16.70
C LYS A 132 -18.68 23.08 -17.84
N SER A 133 -19.20 21.86 -17.75
CA SER A 133 -20.26 21.39 -18.65
C SER A 133 -21.58 22.06 -18.26
N PRO A 134 -22.15 22.98 -19.07
CA PRO A 134 -23.44 23.56 -18.77
C PRO A 134 -24.47 22.43 -18.80
N SER A 135 -25.16 22.26 -17.68
CA SER A 135 -26.30 21.39 -17.55
C SER A 135 -27.31 21.74 -18.65
N LYS A 136 -27.36 20.93 -19.72
CA LYS A 136 -28.49 20.91 -20.66
C LYS A 136 -29.63 20.14 -19.98
N ARG A 137 -30.04 20.60 -18.79
CA ARG A 137 -31.24 20.12 -18.11
C ARG A 137 -32.40 20.91 -18.70
N MET A 138 -32.96 20.36 -19.78
CA MET A 138 -34.20 20.82 -20.36
C MET A 138 -35.23 21.01 -19.25
N SER A 139 -35.73 22.24 -19.17
CA SER A 139 -37.00 22.58 -18.53
C SER A 139 -38.11 21.77 -19.20
N LEU A 140 -38.61 20.72 -18.55
CA LEU A 140 -40.00 20.34 -18.70
C LEU A 140 -40.73 20.79 -17.46
N THR A 141 -41.47 21.88 -17.65
CA THR A 141 -42.55 22.40 -16.84
C THR A 141 -43.45 21.29 -16.29
N GLU A 142 -43.78 21.44 -15.01
CA GLU A 142 -44.92 20.83 -14.34
C GLU A 142 -46.17 20.90 -15.23
N GLN A 143 -46.77 19.75 -15.54
CA GLN A 143 -48.23 19.66 -15.61
C GLN A 143 -48.72 18.46 -14.81
N LYS A 144 -49.59 18.85 -13.90
CA LYS A 144 -50.34 18.14 -12.88
C LYS A 144 -51.51 17.35 -13.50
N GLU A 145 -51.84 16.23 -12.85
CA GLU A 145 -53.10 15.47 -12.90
C GLU A 145 -53.54 14.83 -14.23
N SER A 146 -53.67 13.50 -14.22
CA SER A 146 -55.00 12.85 -14.32
C SER A 146 -54.93 11.38 -13.94
N ASP A 147 -55.87 11.03 -13.09
CA ASP A 147 -56.28 9.71 -12.61
C ASP A 147 -56.76 8.78 -13.76
N ALA A 148 -56.68 7.46 -13.53
CA ALA A 148 -57.61 6.40 -13.97
C ALA A 148 -56.98 5.10 -14.52
N ILE A 149 -57.02 4.08 -13.65
CA ILE A 149 -57.44 2.67 -13.85
C ILE A 149 -57.20 1.98 -15.22
N SER A 150 -56.49 0.84 -15.18
CA SER A 150 -56.92 -0.38 -15.89
C SER A 150 -56.39 -1.64 -15.21
N ILE A 151 -57.33 -2.55 -14.99
CA ILE A 151 -57.26 -3.83 -14.29
C ILE A 151 -57.20 -4.96 -15.32
N ALA A 152 -56.32 -5.93 -15.04
CA ALA A 152 -56.25 -7.35 -15.45
C ALA A 152 -56.73 -7.80 -16.85
N SER A 153 -55.90 -8.60 -17.55
CA SER A 153 -56.43 -9.72 -18.34
C SER A 153 -55.38 -10.78 -18.74
N THR A 154 -55.69 -12.01 -18.31
CA THR A 154 -55.47 -13.31 -18.97
C THR A 154 -54.06 -13.92 -19.01
N GLY A 155 -53.98 -15.09 -18.36
CA GLY A 155 -52.80 -15.93 -18.28
C GLY A 155 -52.59 -16.89 -19.45
N GLY A 156 -51.44 -17.54 -19.40
CA GLY A 156 -51.02 -18.65 -20.25
C GLY A 156 -49.82 -19.32 -19.58
N GLN A 157 -49.78 -20.63 -19.64
CA GLN A 157 -49.17 -21.53 -18.68
C GLN A 157 -47.73 -21.91 -19.07
N SER A 158 -46.99 -22.43 -18.08
CA SER A 158 -45.94 -23.46 -18.16
C SER A 158 -44.91 -23.43 -19.31
N LEU A 159 -43.63 -23.61 -18.95
CA LEU A 159 -42.95 -24.90 -19.15
C LEU A 159 -41.62 -24.88 -18.38
N ALA A 160 -41.48 -25.84 -17.47
CA ALA A 160 -40.24 -26.21 -16.82
C ALA A 160 -39.28 -26.83 -17.84
N LEU A 161 -38.01 -26.45 -17.77
CA LEU A 161 -36.92 -27.17 -18.44
C LEU A 161 -35.95 -27.64 -17.37
N GLU A 162 -36.21 -28.86 -16.92
CA GLU A 162 -35.29 -29.74 -16.21
C GLU A 162 -34.41 -30.42 -17.28
N VAL A 163 -33.09 -30.28 -17.19
CA VAL A 163 -32.15 -31.10 -17.99
C VAL A 163 -31.15 -31.76 -17.04
N GLN A 164 -31.57 -32.95 -16.62
CA GLN A 164 -30.82 -34.18 -16.36
C GLN A 164 -29.29 -34.09 -16.25
N VAL A 165 -28.81 -34.47 -15.07
CA VAL A 165 -27.45 -34.91 -14.76
C VAL A 165 -27.17 -36.26 -15.42
N CYS A 166 -25.98 -36.43 -16.01
CA CYS A 166 -25.43 -37.76 -16.29
C CYS A 166 -23.91 -37.80 -16.01
N PHE A 167 -23.54 -38.52 -14.96
CA PHE A 167 -22.18 -39.00 -14.66
C PHE A 167 -21.80 -40.14 -15.64
N PRO A 168 -20.50 -40.46 -15.82
CA PRO A 168 -19.95 -41.57 -15.03
C PRO A 168 -18.48 -41.39 -14.56
N TYR A 169 -18.27 -41.88 -13.33
CA TYR A 169 -17.12 -42.63 -12.79
C TYR A 169 -15.67 -42.15 -13.03
N PHE A 170 -15.00 -41.73 -11.95
CA PHE A 170 -13.97 -42.53 -11.25
C PHE A 170 -13.87 -42.09 -9.78
#